data_AF-A0A2G4FNX6-F1
#
_entry.id   AF-A0A2G4FNX6-F1
#
_cell.length_a   1.000
_cell.length_b   1.000
_cell.length_c   1.000
_cell.angle_alpha   90.00
_cell.angle_beta   90.00
_cell.angle_gamma   90.00
#
_symmetry.space_group_name_H-M   'P 1'
#
loop_
_entity.id
_entity.type
_entity.pdbx_description
1 polymer ?
#
loop_
_entity_poly.entity_id
_entity_poly.type
_entity_poly.pdbx_seq_one_letter_code
_entity_poly.pdbx_strand_id
1 'polypeptide(L)'
;MPLIQISEQNPTGKAQSHFKNLKVVNWNDKSGARAVVNLGGGPRLKPEFPHGVDVYVHDWFGVGKTALVASTRTQDYKSNEKDFKKVSFFTGDESQAKEVKDVPFPQFPKLVDDLPPFSIITRIKKEGGKVLVEGVASDNGTVVKVLVNGKEATMLTPGFANWKISLDELAAGVVVEAKAIDAAGNEEKFTPKSKVP
;
A
#
# COMPACT_ATOMS: atom_id res chain seq x y z
N MET A 1 10.51 1.01 26.55
CA MET A 1 10.43 0.62 25.13
C MET A 1 10.70 1.84 24.29
N PRO A 2 11.59 1.74 23.29
CA PRO A 2 11.87 2.83 22.36
C PRO A 2 10.69 3.08 21.42
N LEU A 3 10.70 4.23 20.73
CA LEU A 3 9.71 4.52 19.68
C LEU A 3 9.93 3.61 18.45
N ILE A 4 11.19 3.42 18.08
CA ILE A 4 11.65 2.55 17.01
C ILE A 4 12.50 1.48 17.67
N GLN A 5 11.96 0.26 17.71
CA GLN A 5 12.69 -0.90 18.19
C GLN A 5 13.52 -1.49 17.05
N ILE A 6 14.83 -1.62 17.26
CA ILE A 6 15.74 -2.21 16.27
C ILE A 6 15.86 -3.72 16.47
N SER A 7 16.33 -4.43 15.44
CA SER A 7 16.61 -5.86 15.49
C SER A 7 18.08 -6.13 15.16
N GLU A 8 18.68 -7.05 15.89
CA GLU A 8 20.02 -7.58 15.63
C GLU A 8 19.99 -8.73 14.61
N GLN A 9 18.79 -9.14 14.20
CA GLN A 9 18.56 -10.30 13.35
C GLN A 9 18.30 -9.82 11.92
N ASN A 10 19.33 -9.86 11.09
CA ASN A 10 19.22 -9.62 9.65
C ASN A 10 19.80 -10.80 8.87
N PRO A 11 19.07 -11.92 8.75
CA PRO A 11 19.56 -13.14 8.09
C PRO A 11 20.02 -12.93 6.64
N THR A 12 19.47 -11.92 5.98
CA THR A 12 19.82 -11.59 4.59
C THR A 12 21.02 -10.64 4.47
N GLY A 13 21.39 -9.96 5.56
CA GLY A 13 22.33 -8.84 5.55
C GLY A 13 21.84 -7.61 4.76
N LYS A 14 20.58 -7.61 4.28
CA LYS A 14 20.03 -6.60 3.37
C LYS A 14 18.82 -5.87 3.92
N ALA A 15 18.27 -6.30 5.06
CA ALA A 15 17.14 -5.63 5.66
C ALA A 15 17.53 -4.23 6.14
N GLN A 16 16.69 -3.25 5.79
CA GLN A 16 16.87 -1.84 6.15
C GLN A 16 15.51 -1.26 6.56
N SER A 17 15.51 -0.32 7.50
CA SER A 17 14.35 0.49 7.86
C SER A 17 14.64 1.95 7.54
N HIS A 18 13.71 2.63 6.86
CA HIS A 18 13.84 4.04 6.52
C HIS A 18 12.70 4.84 7.13
N PHE A 19 13.04 5.89 7.87
CA PHE A 19 12.10 6.83 8.48
C PHE A 19 12.40 8.23 7.95
N LYS A 20 11.38 8.96 7.49
CA LYS A 20 11.50 10.35 7.05
C LYS A 20 10.43 11.20 7.71
N ASN A 21 10.71 12.49 7.91
CA ASN A 21 9.84 13.43 8.62
C ASN A 21 9.52 13.00 10.06
N LEU A 22 10.44 12.29 10.72
CA LEU A 22 10.27 11.89 12.11
C LEU A 22 10.34 13.14 13.01
N LYS A 23 9.25 13.42 13.72
CA LYS A 23 9.17 14.50 14.71
C LYS A 23 8.83 13.91 16.06
N VAL A 24 9.66 14.20 17.06
CA VAL A 24 9.43 13.77 18.44
C VAL A 24 8.94 14.99 19.24
N VAL A 25 7.74 14.90 19.81
CA VAL A 25 7.09 16.00 20.55
C VAL A 25 6.91 15.59 22.00
N ASN A 26 7.17 16.51 22.94
CA ASN A 26 7.02 16.29 24.38
C ASN A 26 7.80 15.08 24.94
N TRP A 27 8.93 14.73 24.32
CA TRP A 27 9.80 13.66 24.81
C TRP A 27 10.65 14.13 25.98
N ASN A 28 10.33 13.66 27.19
CA ASN A 28 11.02 14.04 28.41
C ASN A 28 11.71 12.85 29.12
N ASP A 29 11.76 11.69 28.46
CA ASP A 29 12.38 10.50 29.03
C ASP A 29 13.92 10.60 28.96
N LYS A 30 14.55 10.54 30.14
CA LYS A 30 16.00 10.63 30.33
C LYS A 30 16.66 9.29 30.67
N SER A 31 15.89 8.19 30.73
CA SER A 31 16.37 6.88 31.17
C SER A 31 17.26 6.16 30.16
N GLY A 32 17.25 6.58 28.89
CA GLY A 32 17.91 5.85 27.79
C GLY A 32 17.17 4.58 27.34
N ALA A 33 16.41 3.93 28.22
CA ALA A 33 15.55 2.77 27.92
C ALA A 33 14.31 3.14 27.08
N ARG A 34 13.99 4.43 27.00
CA ARG A 34 13.05 5.02 26.02
C ARG A 34 13.79 6.09 25.21
N ALA A 35 14.86 5.72 24.54
CA ALA A 35 15.36 6.52 23.42
C ALA A 35 14.43 6.39 22.21
N VAL A 36 14.58 7.28 21.23
CA VAL A 36 13.81 7.22 19.99
C VAL A 36 14.09 5.91 19.25
N VAL A 37 15.35 5.52 19.10
CA VAL A 37 15.76 4.29 18.40
C VAL A 37 16.60 3.44 19.33
N ASN A 38 16.17 2.23 19.70
CA ASN A 38 16.92 1.32 20.58
C ASN A 38 16.50 -0.16 20.42
N LEU A 39 17.20 -1.11 21.02
CA LEU A 39 16.85 -2.55 20.98
C LEU A 39 15.61 -2.90 21.83
N GLY A 40 15.40 -2.15 22.93
CA GLY A 40 14.21 -2.30 23.77
C GLY A 40 14.15 -3.56 24.64
N GLY A 41 15.25 -4.31 24.78
CA GLY A 41 15.38 -5.39 25.77
C GLY A 41 14.69 -6.72 25.41
N GLY A 42 14.40 -6.96 24.12
CA GLY A 42 13.82 -8.23 23.66
C GLY A 42 14.72 -9.46 23.85
N PRO A 43 14.16 -10.69 23.78
CA PRO A 43 14.93 -11.92 23.93
C PRO A 43 15.98 -12.06 22.82
N ARG A 44 17.16 -12.57 23.20
CA ARG A 44 18.28 -12.75 22.28
C ARG A 44 18.17 -14.09 21.58
N LEU A 45 18.03 -14.05 20.26
CA LEU A 45 17.89 -15.25 19.43
C LEU A 45 19.26 -15.77 19.02
N LYS A 46 19.39 -17.10 19.02
CA LYS A 46 20.54 -17.83 18.46
C LYS A 46 20.09 -18.58 17.19
N PRO A 47 20.95 -18.68 16.16
CA PRO A 47 22.32 -18.15 16.07
C PRO A 47 22.37 -16.62 15.96
N GLU A 48 23.52 -16.03 16.31
CA GLU A 48 23.76 -14.60 16.08
C GLU A 48 24.08 -14.37 14.60
N PHE A 49 23.57 -13.27 14.03
CA PHE A 49 23.89 -12.87 12.66
C PHE A 49 24.95 -11.76 12.69
N PRO A 50 25.90 -11.75 11.73
CA PRO A 50 26.94 -10.70 11.68
C PRO A 50 26.36 -9.29 11.51
N HIS A 51 25.31 -9.19 10.68
CA HIS A 51 24.70 -7.93 10.29
C HIS A 51 23.41 -7.68 11.09
N GLY A 52 23.27 -6.45 11.59
CA GLY A 52 22.02 -5.95 12.15
C GLY A 52 21.09 -5.40 11.07
N VAL A 53 19.89 -4.98 11.45
CA VAL A 53 19.04 -4.17 10.57
C VAL A 53 19.52 -2.73 10.62
N ASP A 54 19.92 -2.18 9.47
CA ASP A 54 20.24 -0.75 9.36
C ASP A 54 18.98 0.08 9.55
N VAL A 55 19.05 1.11 10.40
CA VAL A 55 17.94 2.05 10.59
C VAL A 55 18.37 3.44 10.15
N TYR A 56 17.83 3.88 9.01
CA TYR A 56 18.05 5.21 8.45
C TYR A 56 16.94 6.16 8.90
N VAL A 57 17.29 7.21 9.64
CA VAL A 57 16.40 8.32 9.96
C VAL A 57 16.84 9.53 9.16
N HIS A 58 16.10 9.80 8.08
CA HIS A 58 16.39 10.85 7.12
C HIS A 58 16.19 12.23 7.76
N ASP A 59 17.06 13.16 7.39
CA ASP A 59 17.05 14.56 7.83
C ASP A 59 17.21 14.79 9.36
N TRP A 60 17.62 13.76 10.12
CA TRP A 60 17.74 13.86 11.59
C TRP A 60 18.77 14.90 12.05
N PHE A 61 19.90 15.01 11.34
CA PHE A 61 20.94 16.01 11.66
C PHE A 61 20.78 17.31 10.86
N GLY A 62 19.64 17.48 10.16
CA GLY A 62 19.35 18.58 9.24
C GLY A 62 19.07 18.07 7.82
N VAL A 63 18.58 18.96 6.94
CA VAL A 63 18.21 18.64 5.56
C VAL A 63 19.38 17.94 4.82
N GLY A 64 19.12 16.76 4.27
CA GLY A 64 20.09 15.92 3.56
C GLY A 64 21.08 15.15 4.45
N LYS A 65 20.95 15.23 5.78
CA LYS A 65 21.85 14.59 6.74
C LYS A 65 21.13 13.46 7.47
N THR A 66 21.31 12.25 6.95
CA THR A 66 20.64 11.04 7.45
C THR A 66 21.43 10.46 8.63
N ALA A 67 20.71 10.04 9.67
CA ALA A 67 21.29 9.24 10.74
C ALA A 67 21.19 7.75 10.39
N LEU A 68 22.30 7.03 10.40
CA LEU A 68 22.33 5.57 10.41
C LEU A 68 22.49 5.11 11.86
N VAL A 69 21.49 4.40 12.38
CA VAL A 69 21.50 3.80 13.71
C VAL A 69 21.80 2.32 13.61
N ALA A 70 22.71 1.85 14.46
CA ALA A 70 23.08 0.45 14.60
C ALA A 70 22.95 -0.01 16.06
N SER A 71 22.71 -1.31 16.27
CA SER A 71 22.83 -1.93 17.59
C SER A 71 24.31 -2.00 17.98
N THR A 72 24.61 -1.71 19.25
CA THR A 72 25.99 -1.86 19.77
C THR A 72 26.45 -3.32 19.86
N ARG A 73 25.55 -4.28 19.65
CA ARG A 73 25.83 -5.71 19.79
C ARG A 73 26.23 -6.37 18.47
N THR A 74 25.92 -5.77 17.33
CA THR A 74 26.21 -6.36 16.01
C THR A 74 27.69 -6.31 15.68
N GLN A 75 28.16 -7.26 14.87
CA GLN A 75 29.58 -7.31 14.48
C GLN A 75 29.97 -6.09 13.63
N ASP A 76 29.05 -5.60 12.80
CA ASP A 76 29.27 -4.40 11.99
C ASP A 76 29.51 -3.16 12.83
N TYR A 77 28.74 -2.96 13.91
CA TYR A 77 28.97 -1.86 14.83
C TYR A 77 30.34 -2.01 15.50
N LYS A 78 30.63 -3.17 16.08
CA LYS A 78 31.89 -3.42 16.81
C LYS A 78 33.11 -3.18 15.93
N SER A 79 33.01 -3.49 14.65
CA SER A 79 34.10 -3.31 13.68
C SER A 79 34.29 -1.83 13.27
N ASN A 80 33.30 -0.96 13.52
CA ASN A 80 33.28 0.44 13.09
C ASN A 80 32.93 1.41 14.24
N GLU A 81 33.12 0.99 15.50
CA GLU A 81 32.60 1.70 16.68
C GLU A 81 33.00 3.17 16.73
N LYS A 82 34.22 3.51 16.31
CA LYS A 82 34.76 4.88 16.27
C LYS A 82 33.94 5.87 15.42
N ASP A 83 33.15 5.37 14.46
CA ASP A 83 32.34 6.20 13.57
C ASP A 83 30.96 6.52 14.17
N PHE A 84 30.55 5.77 15.18
CA PHE A 84 29.25 5.88 15.83
C PHE A 84 29.38 6.63 17.15
N LYS A 85 28.34 7.40 17.48
CA LYS A 85 28.28 8.19 18.71
C LYS A 85 26.90 8.16 19.33
N LYS A 86 26.88 8.44 20.63
CA LYS A 86 25.63 8.57 21.38
C LYS A 86 25.00 9.89 21.01
N VAL A 87 23.76 9.85 20.57
CA VAL A 87 23.00 11.04 20.21
C VAL A 87 21.92 11.21 21.25
N SER A 88 22.01 12.30 22.02
CA SER A 88 21.12 12.58 23.15
C SER A 88 19.65 12.46 22.75
N PHE A 89 18.86 11.77 23.56
CA PHE A 89 17.45 11.37 23.35
C PHE A 89 17.17 10.45 22.15
N PHE A 90 17.99 10.49 21.11
CA PHE A 90 17.82 9.72 19.89
C PHE A 90 18.23 8.26 20.04
N THR A 91 19.41 8.00 20.59
CA THR A 91 19.94 6.64 20.78
C THR A 91 19.93 6.23 22.25
N GLY A 92 19.80 4.93 22.49
CA GLY A 92 19.69 4.34 23.80
C GLY A 92 21.02 3.86 24.37
N ASP A 93 20.93 2.89 25.25
CA ASP A 93 22.05 2.13 25.82
C ASP A 93 22.58 1.04 24.86
N GLU A 94 21.72 0.52 23.98
CA GLU A 94 22.06 -0.55 23.04
C GLU A 94 22.02 -0.09 21.57
N SER A 95 22.03 1.22 21.33
CA SER A 95 22.10 1.79 19.99
C SER A 95 23.01 3.02 19.92
N GLN A 96 23.61 3.23 18.77
CA GLN A 96 24.46 4.38 18.47
C GLN A 96 24.20 4.82 17.02
N ALA A 97 24.52 6.08 16.72
CA ALA A 97 24.25 6.64 15.40
C ALA A 97 25.47 7.32 14.79
N LYS A 98 25.55 7.29 13.46
CA LYS A 98 26.48 8.11 12.68
C LYS A 98 25.74 8.90 11.61
N GLU A 99 26.30 10.04 11.22
CA GLU A 99 25.79 10.80 10.07
C GLU A 99 26.27 10.12 8.78
N VAL A 100 25.35 9.89 7.85
CA VAL A 100 25.62 9.41 6.50
C VAL A 100 24.96 10.36 5.50
N LYS A 101 25.54 10.44 4.31
CA LYS A 101 25.07 11.29 3.21
C LYS A 101 24.58 10.43 2.05
N ASP A 102 23.80 11.04 1.16
CA ASP A 102 23.39 10.47 -0.12
C ASP A 102 22.64 9.13 -0.02
N VAL A 103 21.95 8.87 1.10
CA VAL A 103 21.07 7.71 1.26
C VAL A 103 19.70 8.03 0.65
N PRO A 104 19.29 7.38 -0.45
CA PRO A 104 17.97 7.62 -1.01
C PRO A 104 16.88 7.12 -0.08
N PHE A 105 15.77 7.85 0.00
CA PHE A 105 14.55 7.31 0.60
C PHE A 105 13.90 6.34 -0.40
N PRO A 106 13.48 5.14 0.01
CA PRO A 106 12.88 4.16 -0.89
C PRO A 106 11.69 4.75 -1.65
N GLN A 107 11.66 4.53 -2.96
CA GLN A 107 10.47 4.85 -3.75
C GLN A 107 9.47 3.71 -3.60
N PHE A 108 8.26 4.05 -3.18
CA PHE A 108 7.17 3.08 -3.17
C PHE A 108 6.70 2.82 -4.60
N PRO A 109 6.35 1.57 -4.94
CA PRO A 109 5.68 1.31 -6.21
C PRO A 109 4.41 2.15 -6.28
N LYS A 110 4.07 2.64 -7.47
CA LYS A 110 2.75 3.23 -7.68
C LYS A 110 1.72 2.14 -7.45
N LEU A 111 0.83 2.35 -6.49
CA LEU A 111 -0.36 1.53 -6.35
C LEU A 111 -1.24 1.82 -7.57
N VAL A 112 -1.39 0.83 -8.43
CA VAL A 112 -2.27 0.86 -9.60
C VAL A 112 -3.40 -0.10 -9.30
N ASP A 113 -4.63 0.29 -9.66
CA ASP A 113 -5.77 -0.62 -9.61
C ASP A 113 -5.64 -1.61 -10.77
N ASP A 114 -5.44 -2.88 -10.45
CA ASP A 114 -5.20 -3.98 -11.40
C ASP A 114 -6.31 -5.05 -11.36
N LEU A 115 -7.39 -4.77 -10.64
CA LEU A 115 -8.54 -5.65 -10.51
C LEU A 115 -9.63 -5.26 -11.51
N PRO A 116 -10.27 -6.24 -12.18
CA PRO A 116 -11.35 -5.95 -13.11
C PRO A 116 -12.67 -5.68 -12.36
N PRO A 117 -13.51 -4.76 -12.89
CA PRO A 117 -14.85 -4.55 -12.36
C PRO A 117 -15.76 -5.76 -12.65
N PHE A 118 -16.91 -5.79 -11.98
CA PHE A 118 -17.95 -6.79 -12.19
C PHE A 118 -19.32 -6.15 -12.38
N SER A 119 -20.17 -6.75 -13.20
CA SER A 119 -21.55 -6.34 -13.45
C SER A 119 -22.51 -7.52 -13.50
N ILE A 120 -23.79 -7.26 -13.27
CA ILE A 120 -24.87 -8.21 -13.51
C ILE A 120 -26.05 -7.53 -14.18
N ILE A 121 -26.74 -8.27 -15.05
CA ILE A 121 -28.04 -7.88 -15.59
C ILE A 121 -29.09 -8.31 -14.56
N THR A 122 -29.83 -7.35 -14.01
CA THR A 122 -30.87 -7.63 -13.00
C THR A 122 -32.26 -7.68 -13.61
N ARG A 123 -32.49 -7.07 -14.78
CA ARG A 123 -33.80 -7.07 -15.43
C ARG A 123 -33.70 -6.90 -16.94
N ILE A 124 -34.57 -7.61 -17.66
CA ILE A 124 -34.86 -7.39 -19.08
C ILE A 124 -36.38 -7.30 -19.25
N LYS A 125 -36.87 -6.23 -19.90
CA LYS A 125 -38.30 -6.00 -20.16
C LYS A 125 -38.51 -5.48 -21.58
N LYS A 126 -39.50 -6.02 -22.28
CA LYS A 126 -40.01 -5.43 -23.53
C LYS A 126 -41.03 -4.33 -23.22
N GLU A 127 -40.84 -3.14 -23.78
CA GLU A 127 -41.73 -2.00 -23.59
C GLU A 127 -41.65 -1.04 -24.79
N GLY A 128 -42.80 -0.69 -25.37
CA GLY A 128 -42.88 0.31 -26.45
C GLY A 128 -42.05 -0.02 -27.69
N GLY A 129 -41.98 -1.30 -28.10
CA GLY A 129 -41.16 -1.73 -29.25
C GLY A 129 -39.65 -1.71 -28.98
N LYS A 130 -39.24 -1.67 -27.71
CA LYS A 130 -37.83 -1.67 -27.27
C LYS A 130 -37.60 -2.70 -26.19
N VAL A 131 -36.32 -3.00 -25.95
CA VAL A 131 -35.88 -3.82 -24.81
C VAL A 131 -35.15 -2.94 -23.81
N LEU A 132 -35.75 -2.76 -22.63
CA LEU A 132 -35.11 -2.14 -21.49
C LEU A 132 -34.29 -3.19 -20.75
N VAL A 133 -33.01 -2.91 -20.55
CA VAL A 133 -32.08 -3.73 -19.78
C VAL A 133 -31.56 -2.91 -18.61
N GLU A 134 -31.62 -3.47 -17.42
CA GLU A 134 -31.14 -2.85 -16.18
C GLU A 134 -30.15 -3.78 -15.47
N GLY A 135 -29.25 -3.17 -14.71
CA GLY A 135 -28.28 -3.93 -13.93
C GLY A 135 -27.54 -3.09 -12.91
N VAL A 136 -26.54 -3.73 -12.30
CA VAL A 136 -25.62 -3.10 -11.34
C VAL A 136 -24.18 -3.41 -11.74
N ALA A 137 -23.24 -2.55 -11.33
CA ALA A 137 -21.81 -2.78 -11.46
C ALA A 137 -21.11 -2.43 -10.14
N SER A 138 -19.99 -3.09 -9.85
CA SER A 138 -19.19 -2.89 -8.65
C SER A 138 -17.72 -3.18 -8.92
N ASP A 139 -16.86 -2.47 -8.19
CA ASP A 139 -15.40 -2.59 -8.27
C ASP A 139 -14.76 -2.05 -6.98
N ASN A 140 -13.47 -2.32 -6.74
CA ASN A 140 -12.71 -1.68 -5.65
C ASN A 140 -12.25 -0.25 -6.00
N GLY A 141 -12.37 0.15 -7.26
CA GLY A 141 -12.32 1.51 -7.76
C GLY A 141 -13.69 2.02 -8.23
N THR A 142 -13.68 3.01 -9.12
CA THR A 142 -14.91 3.60 -9.69
C THR A 142 -15.18 2.99 -11.06
N VAL A 143 -16.35 2.39 -11.26
CA VAL A 143 -16.84 2.01 -12.59
C VAL A 143 -17.23 3.27 -13.35
N VAL A 144 -16.65 3.49 -14.53
CA VAL A 144 -16.87 4.69 -15.35
C VAL A 144 -17.70 4.41 -16.60
N LYS A 145 -17.89 3.13 -16.95
CA LYS A 145 -18.64 2.75 -18.14
C LYS A 145 -19.22 1.34 -18.02
N VAL A 146 -20.43 1.16 -18.54
CA VAL A 146 -21.04 -0.15 -18.79
C VAL A 146 -21.49 -0.21 -20.23
N LEU A 147 -21.10 -1.26 -20.94
CA LEU A 147 -21.53 -1.57 -22.29
C LEU A 147 -22.51 -2.74 -22.26
N VAL A 148 -23.58 -2.65 -23.05
CA VAL A 148 -24.55 -3.72 -23.25
C VAL A 148 -24.65 -3.99 -24.75
N ASN A 149 -24.27 -5.19 -25.18
CA ASN A 149 -24.09 -5.54 -26.60
C ASN A 149 -23.28 -4.47 -27.38
N GLY A 150 -22.24 -3.93 -26.75
CA GLY A 150 -21.38 -2.88 -27.32
C GLY A 150 -21.94 -1.46 -27.28
N LYS A 151 -23.19 -1.24 -26.85
CA LYS A 151 -23.79 0.09 -26.69
C LYS A 151 -23.67 0.58 -25.25
N GLU A 152 -23.42 1.87 -25.05
CA GLU A 152 -23.20 2.43 -23.71
C GLU A 152 -24.50 2.58 -22.91
N ALA A 153 -24.49 2.07 -21.69
CA ALA A 153 -25.59 2.21 -20.74
C ALA A 153 -25.58 3.59 -20.08
N THR A 154 -26.75 4.05 -19.64
CA THR A 154 -26.91 5.24 -18.81
C THR A 154 -26.68 4.90 -17.35
N MET A 155 -25.79 5.64 -16.69
CA MET A 155 -25.61 5.61 -15.25
C MET A 155 -26.84 6.22 -14.56
N LEU A 156 -27.46 5.45 -13.65
CA LEU A 156 -28.58 5.93 -12.82
C LEU A 156 -28.11 6.36 -11.43
N THR A 157 -27.13 5.64 -10.90
CA THR A 157 -26.50 5.90 -9.60
C THR A 157 -24.98 6.01 -9.83
N PRO A 158 -24.25 6.92 -9.14
CA PRO A 158 -22.81 7.08 -9.30
C PRO A 158 -22.03 5.77 -9.29
N GLY A 159 -21.00 5.68 -10.12
CA GLY A 159 -20.18 4.47 -10.27
C GLY A 159 -20.94 3.31 -10.92
N PHE A 160 -21.98 3.59 -11.72
CA PHE A 160 -22.84 2.56 -12.34
C PHE A 160 -23.40 1.54 -11.34
N ALA A 161 -23.53 1.92 -10.06
CA ALA A 161 -24.14 1.06 -9.03
C ALA A 161 -25.57 0.65 -9.43
N ASN A 162 -26.24 1.49 -10.22
CA ASN A 162 -27.36 1.10 -11.05
C ASN A 162 -27.17 1.69 -12.45
N TRP A 163 -27.52 0.93 -13.47
CA TRP A 163 -27.44 1.34 -14.86
C TRP A 163 -28.63 0.81 -15.66
N LYS A 164 -28.93 1.49 -16.77
CA LYS A 164 -29.95 1.04 -17.73
C LYS A 164 -29.56 1.33 -19.16
N ILE A 165 -30.09 0.56 -20.10
CA ILE A 165 -30.07 0.87 -21.53
C ILE A 165 -31.39 0.51 -22.17
N SER A 166 -31.79 1.28 -23.19
CA SER A 166 -32.90 0.91 -24.07
C SER A 166 -32.32 0.51 -25.42
N LEU A 167 -32.49 -0.77 -25.76
CA LEU A 167 -32.08 -1.35 -27.04
C LEU A 167 -33.27 -1.36 -28.00
N ASP A 168 -32.98 -1.39 -29.29
CA ASP A 168 -33.97 -1.67 -30.33
C ASP A 168 -34.61 -3.05 -30.07
N GLU A 169 -35.74 -3.34 -30.73
CA GLU A 169 -36.45 -4.60 -30.52
C GLU A 169 -35.54 -5.81 -30.76
N LEU A 170 -35.40 -6.66 -29.74
CA LEU A 170 -34.69 -7.93 -29.83
C LEU A 170 -35.70 -9.07 -29.74
N ALA A 171 -35.54 -10.07 -30.61
CA ALA A 171 -36.35 -11.27 -30.57
C ALA A 171 -36.21 -12.00 -29.22
N ALA A 172 -37.26 -12.71 -28.81
CA ALA A 172 -37.21 -13.57 -27.63
C ALA A 172 -36.08 -14.61 -27.78
N GLY A 173 -35.34 -14.86 -26.71
CA GLY A 173 -34.21 -15.79 -26.70
C GLY A 173 -32.88 -15.22 -27.16
N VAL A 174 -32.83 -14.00 -27.72
CA VAL A 174 -31.57 -13.28 -28.00
C VAL A 174 -30.81 -13.07 -26.69
N VAL A 175 -29.49 -13.27 -26.72
CA VAL A 175 -28.63 -13.06 -25.57
C VAL A 175 -28.21 -11.60 -25.49
N VAL A 176 -28.36 -11.02 -24.30
CA VAL A 176 -27.84 -9.71 -23.92
C VAL A 176 -26.62 -9.94 -23.04
N GLU A 177 -25.54 -9.23 -23.36
CA GLU A 177 -24.26 -9.29 -22.66
C GLU A 177 -23.91 -7.91 -22.12
N ALA A 178 -23.49 -7.82 -20.86
CA ALA A 178 -23.01 -6.57 -20.26
C ALA A 178 -21.52 -6.65 -19.92
N LYS A 179 -20.83 -5.52 -19.97
CA LYS A 179 -19.39 -5.39 -19.67
C LYS A 179 -19.12 -4.07 -18.97
N ALA A 180 -18.58 -4.11 -17.76
CA ALA A 180 -18.12 -2.95 -17.02
C ALA A 180 -16.65 -2.59 -17.31
N ILE A 181 -16.32 -1.30 -17.18
CA ILE A 181 -14.96 -0.74 -17.29
C ILE A 181 -14.75 0.28 -16.15
N ASP A 182 -13.63 0.18 -15.45
CA ASP A 182 -13.27 1.06 -14.34
C ASP A 182 -12.46 2.30 -14.77
N ALA A 183 -12.18 3.18 -13.80
CA ALA A 183 -11.41 4.40 -14.00
C ALA A 183 -9.92 4.15 -14.32
N ALA A 184 -9.37 3.00 -13.96
CA ALA A 184 -8.01 2.59 -14.31
C ALA A 184 -7.93 1.95 -15.72
N GLY A 185 -9.09 1.70 -16.34
CA GLY A 185 -9.21 1.08 -17.65
C GLY A 185 -9.26 -0.44 -17.61
N ASN A 186 -9.41 -1.05 -16.42
CA ASN A 186 -9.62 -2.49 -16.34
C ASN A 186 -11.02 -2.82 -16.86
N GLU A 187 -11.07 -3.90 -17.63
CA GLU A 187 -12.30 -4.41 -18.21
C GLU A 187 -12.75 -5.66 -17.45
N GLU A 188 -14.08 -5.77 -17.29
CA GLU A 188 -14.70 -6.94 -16.70
C GLU A 188 -14.29 -8.24 -17.44
N LYS A 189 -13.80 -9.23 -16.69
CA LYS A 189 -13.34 -10.53 -17.24
C LYS A 189 -14.47 -11.54 -17.41
N PHE A 190 -15.56 -11.39 -16.69
CA PHE A 190 -16.74 -12.25 -16.77
C PHE A 190 -17.90 -11.46 -17.35
N THR A 191 -18.28 -11.72 -18.59
CA THR A 191 -19.40 -11.00 -19.22
C THR A 191 -20.73 -11.65 -18.82
N PRO A 192 -21.54 -11.05 -17.93
CA PRO A 192 -22.88 -11.57 -17.61
C PRO A 192 -23.75 -11.65 -18.86
N LYS A 193 -24.48 -12.76 -18.99
CA LYS A 193 -25.36 -13.03 -20.13
C LYS A 193 -26.78 -13.29 -19.65
N SER A 194 -27.78 -12.80 -20.37
CA SER A 194 -29.19 -13.07 -20.07
C SER A 194 -30.01 -13.09 -21.35
N LYS A 195 -31.03 -13.96 -21.41
CA LYS A 195 -31.91 -14.05 -22.59
C LYS A 195 -33.06 -13.06 -22.48
N VAL A 196 -33.40 -12.45 -23.61
CA VAL A 196 -34.61 -11.65 -23.75
C VAL A 196 -35.83 -12.56 -23.54
N PRO A 197 -36.79 -12.19 -22.67
CA PRO A 197 -38.00 -12.96 -22.42
C PRO A 197 -38.93 -13.02 -23.64
#